data_AF-A0A261UXU4-F1
#
_entry.id   AF-A0A261UXU4-F1
#
_cell.length_a   1.000
_cell.length_b   1.000
_cell.length_c   1.000
_cell.angle_alpha   90.00
_cell.angle_beta   90.00
_cell.angle_gamma   90.00
#
_symmetry.space_group_name_H-M   'P 1'
#
loop_
_entity.id
_entity.type
_entity.pdbx_description
1 polymer ?
#
loop_
_entity_poly.entity_id
_entity_poly.type
_entity_poly.pdbx_seq_one_letter_code
_entity_poly.pdbx_strand_id
1 'polypeptide(L)'
;MDRETLLDHLTAALRTITTPRFYQNEHGFQGELLVQLKQAIPADFLPDEAIIEQEHQKKLKVHGLRIRPDIIVHEPYDEHHHGSRRDGNHAVIEIKRAASQKDAIDDFASLISMIEILDYPLAIFINIASDCTRADLIPAEWRDRIVCFAVNLQNGEAHVIRSDVG
;
A
#
# COMPACT_ATOMS: atom_id res chain seq x y z
N MET A 1 4.35 5.32 -14.66
CA MET A 1 3.05 4.82 -14.17
C MET A 1 2.19 6.00 -13.75
N ASP A 2 0.92 6.05 -14.17
CA ASP A 2 0.01 7.11 -13.74
C ASP A 2 -0.54 6.82 -12.32
N ARG A 3 -0.41 7.80 -11.41
CA ARG A 3 -0.78 7.67 -9.99
C ARG A 3 -2.26 7.41 -9.81
N GLU A 4 -3.10 8.20 -10.49
CA GLU A 4 -4.55 8.09 -10.31
C GLU A 4 -5.08 6.79 -10.89
N THR A 5 -4.60 6.36 -12.06
CA THR A 5 -4.96 5.06 -12.62
C THR A 5 -4.57 3.90 -11.71
N LEU A 6 -3.40 3.93 -11.04
CA LEU A 6 -3.04 2.90 -10.05
C LEU A 6 -4.02 2.88 -8.88
N LEU A 7 -4.40 4.06 -8.38
CA LEU A 7 -5.32 4.19 -7.24
C LEU A 7 -6.75 3.76 -7.62
N ASP A 8 -7.16 3.92 -8.88
CA ASP A 8 -8.41 3.40 -9.41
C ASP A 8 -8.39 1.87 -9.51
N HIS A 9 -7.30 1.28 -9.99
CA HIS A 9 -7.12 -0.18 -9.98
C HIS A 9 -7.12 -0.75 -8.56
N LEU A 10 -6.45 -0.09 -7.61
CA LEU A 10 -6.50 -0.47 -6.20
C LEU A 10 -7.92 -0.36 -5.64
N THR A 11 -8.65 0.72 -5.95
CA THR A 11 -10.04 0.89 -5.51
C THR A 11 -10.92 -0.24 -6.06
N ALA A 12 -10.75 -0.61 -7.33
CA ALA A 12 -11.45 -1.72 -7.95
C ALA A 12 -11.11 -3.05 -7.27
N ALA A 13 -9.83 -3.32 -7.01
CA ALA A 13 -9.38 -4.52 -6.31
C ALA A 13 -9.93 -4.60 -4.88
N LEU A 14 -9.99 -3.51 -4.13
CA LEU A 14 -10.55 -3.50 -2.77
C LEU A 14 -12.05 -3.81 -2.78
N ARG A 15 -12.78 -3.35 -3.81
CA ARG A 15 -14.23 -3.60 -3.96
C ARG A 15 -14.58 -5.07 -4.22
N THR A 16 -13.66 -5.88 -4.74
CA THR A 16 -13.90 -7.31 -5.00
C THR A 16 -13.70 -8.19 -3.76
N ILE A 17 -13.06 -7.67 -2.71
CA ILE A 17 -12.78 -8.41 -1.47
C ILE A 17 -14.04 -8.43 -0.59
N THR A 18 -14.94 -9.38 -0.83
CA THR A 18 -16.23 -9.47 -0.15
C THR A 18 -16.32 -10.60 0.89
N THR A 19 -15.33 -11.48 0.96
CA THR A 19 -15.35 -12.62 1.89
C THR A 19 -15.14 -12.14 3.34
N PRO A 20 -16.10 -12.37 4.27
CA PRO A 20 -16.05 -11.82 5.63
C PRO A 20 -14.79 -12.17 6.43
N ARG A 21 -14.21 -13.36 6.19
CA ARG A 21 -13.00 -13.81 6.90
C ARG A 21 -11.79 -12.91 6.67
N PHE A 22 -11.69 -12.25 5.51
CA PHE A 22 -10.55 -11.38 5.21
C PHE A 22 -10.57 -10.10 6.06
N TYR A 23 -11.72 -9.66 6.54
CA TYR A 23 -11.83 -8.48 7.41
C TYR A 23 -11.46 -8.77 8.88
N GLN A 24 -11.19 -10.02 9.23
CA GLN A 24 -10.89 -10.44 10.60
C GLN A 24 -9.39 -10.36 10.94
N ASN A 25 -8.51 -10.30 9.94
CA ASN A 25 -7.06 -10.27 10.13
C ASN A 25 -6.34 -9.64 8.92
N GLU A 26 -5.27 -8.90 9.19
CA GLU A 26 -4.49 -8.17 8.17
C GLU A 26 -3.86 -9.11 7.16
N HIS A 27 -3.23 -10.21 7.62
CA HIS A 27 -2.49 -11.11 6.74
C HIS A 27 -3.38 -11.79 5.69
N GLY A 28 -4.59 -12.19 6.07
CA GLY A 28 -5.57 -12.77 5.15
C GLY A 28 -6.06 -11.73 4.14
N PHE A 29 -6.31 -10.49 4.58
CA PHE A 29 -6.67 -9.40 3.68
C PHE A 29 -5.54 -9.07 2.70
N GLN A 30 -4.31 -8.99 3.18
CA GLN A 30 -3.09 -8.77 2.39
C GLN A 30 -2.93 -9.84 1.29
N GLY A 31 -3.14 -11.11 1.64
CA GLY A 31 -3.10 -12.22 0.68
C GLY A 31 -4.11 -12.06 -0.44
N GLU A 32 -5.37 -11.78 -0.08
CA GLU A 32 -6.44 -11.57 -1.06
C GLU A 32 -6.21 -10.31 -1.89
N LEU A 33 -5.82 -9.19 -1.27
CA LEU A 33 -5.53 -7.94 -1.97
C LEU A 33 -4.43 -8.10 -3.00
N LEU A 34 -3.37 -8.88 -2.71
CA LEU A 34 -2.33 -9.17 -3.70
C LEU A 34 -2.90 -9.88 -4.93
N VAL A 35 -3.78 -10.87 -4.73
CA VAL A 35 -4.43 -11.61 -5.83
C VAL A 35 -5.30 -10.66 -6.64
N GLN A 36 -6.15 -9.87 -5.98
CA GLN A 36 -7.07 -8.95 -6.64
C GLN A 36 -6.33 -7.84 -7.40
N LEU A 37 -5.23 -7.30 -6.84
CA LEU A 37 -4.39 -6.32 -7.52
C LEU A 37 -3.78 -6.87 -8.81
N LYS A 38 -3.24 -8.10 -8.77
CA LYS A 38 -2.68 -8.77 -9.95
C LYS A 38 -3.71 -9.06 -11.04
N GLN A 39 -4.98 -9.16 -10.68
CA GLN A 39 -6.09 -9.32 -11.63
C GLN A 39 -6.61 -7.98 -12.15
N ALA A 40 -6.66 -6.96 -11.30
CA ALA A 40 -7.23 -5.65 -11.62
C ALA A 40 -6.29 -4.77 -12.44
N ILE A 41 -4.97 -4.96 -12.30
CA ILE A 41 -3.95 -4.18 -13.00
C ILE A 41 -3.58 -4.86 -14.33
N PRO A 42 -3.75 -4.17 -15.48
CA PRO A 42 -3.34 -4.67 -16.78
C PRO A 42 -1.83 -4.97 -16.85
N ALA A 43 -1.46 -5.99 -17.64
CA ALA A 43 -0.07 -6.42 -17.78
C ALA A 43 0.85 -5.33 -18.36
N ASP A 44 0.31 -4.39 -19.13
CA ASP A 44 1.02 -3.27 -19.76
C ASP A 44 0.93 -1.97 -18.95
N PHE A 45 0.29 -1.98 -17.79
CA PHE A 45 0.16 -0.79 -16.94
C PHE A 45 1.43 -0.52 -16.11
N LEU A 46 2.05 -1.58 -15.60
CA LEU A 46 3.27 -1.47 -14.80
C LEU A 46 4.46 -1.15 -15.73
N PRO A 47 5.36 -0.23 -15.33
CA PRO A 47 6.53 0.11 -16.13
C PRO A 47 7.55 -1.03 -16.13
N ASP A 48 8.26 -1.20 -17.25
CA ASP A 48 9.44 -2.05 -17.36
C ASP A 48 9.26 -3.46 -16.74
N GLU A 49 10.10 -3.82 -15.77
CA GLU A 49 10.04 -5.11 -15.05
C GLU A 49 9.36 -4.98 -13.68
N ALA A 50 8.54 -3.94 -13.47
CA ALA A 50 7.89 -3.71 -12.18
C ALA A 50 6.89 -4.82 -11.85
N ILE A 51 6.95 -5.26 -10.60
CA ILE A 51 6.11 -6.32 -10.06
C ILE A 51 5.34 -5.84 -8.83
N ILE A 52 4.24 -6.53 -8.55
CA ILE A 52 3.47 -6.40 -7.30
C ILE A 52 3.75 -7.63 -6.45
N GLU A 53 4.31 -7.42 -5.27
CA GLU A 53 4.62 -8.52 -4.38
C GLU A 53 4.41 -8.16 -2.91
N GLN A 54 4.22 -9.21 -2.10
CA GLN A 54 4.42 -9.10 -0.68
C GLN A 54 5.93 -9.06 -0.43
N GLU A 55 6.41 -8.13 0.39
CA GLU A 55 7.84 -8.12 0.73
C GLU A 55 8.13 -9.34 1.61
N HIS A 56 8.74 -10.38 1.02
CA HIS A 56 9.19 -11.57 1.73
C HIS A 56 10.57 -11.32 2.34
N GLN A 57 10.58 -10.74 3.54
CA GLN A 57 11.67 -10.78 4.53
C GLN A 57 13.10 -10.72 3.95
N LYS A 58 13.56 -9.56 3.50
CA LYS A 58 15.01 -9.34 3.31
C LYS A 58 15.70 -9.27 4.68
N LYS A 59 16.63 -10.21 4.90
CA LYS A 59 17.43 -10.33 6.13
C LYS A 59 17.98 -8.95 6.55
N LEU A 60 17.91 -8.66 7.85
CA LEU A 60 18.30 -7.46 8.63
C LEU A 60 19.53 -6.60 8.19
N LYS A 61 20.32 -7.01 7.19
CA LYS A 61 21.60 -6.40 6.82
C LYS A 61 21.61 -5.54 5.56
N VAL A 62 20.50 -5.43 4.81
CA VAL A 62 20.58 -4.96 3.41
C VAL A 62 20.01 -3.54 3.16
N HIS A 63 19.17 -3.00 4.05
CA HIS A 63 18.42 -1.76 3.77
C HIS A 63 18.50 -0.64 4.83
N GLY A 64 19.22 -0.85 5.95
CA GLY A 64 19.31 0.15 7.03
C GLY A 64 17.99 0.43 7.80
N LEU A 65 16.87 -0.09 7.32
CA LEU A 65 15.53 0.01 7.90
C LEU A 65 15.04 -1.35 8.41
N ARG A 66 14.40 -1.35 9.58
CA ARG A 66 13.69 -2.50 10.14
C ARG A 66 12.18 -2.32 9.97
N ILE A 67 11.76 -1.92 8.77
CA ILE A 67 10.36 -1.72 8.39
C ILE A 67 10.06 -2.68 7.26
N ARG A 68 8.93 -3.38 7.34
CA ARG A 68 8.49 -4.35 6.34
C ARG A 68 7.10 -3.95 5.90
N PRO A 69 6.96 -3.39 4.68
CA PRO A 69 5.64 -3.11 4.15
C PRO A 69 4.89 -4.39 3.80
N ASP A 70 3.56 -4.29 3.77
CA ASP A 70 2.70 -5.40 3.42
C ASP A 70 2.76 -5.72 1.92
N ILE A 71 2.68 -4.69 1.06
CA ILE A 71 2.74 -4.85 -0.40
C ILE A 71 3.60 -3.74 -0.99
N ILE A 72 4.41 -4.08 -1.99
CA ILE A 72 5.19 -3.13 -2.77
C ILE A 72 4.92 -3.29 -4.26
N VAL A 73 5.02 -2.16 -4.96
CA VAL A 73 5.09 -2.08 -6.42
C VAL A 73 6.45 -1.49 -6.76
N HIS A 74 7.32 -2.31 -7.35
CA HIS A 74 8.70 -1.94 -7.63
C HIS A 74 9.31 -2.81 -8.74
N GLU A 75 10.35 -2.29 -9.37
CA GLU A 75 11.31 -3.07 -10.14
C GLU A 75 12.28 -3.76 -9.15
N PRO A 76 12.45 -5.09 -9.22
CA PRO A 76 13.43 -5.77 -8.39
C PRO A 76 14.83 -5.19 -8.60
N TYR A 77 15.48 -4.77 -7.51
CA TYR A 77 16.81 -4.17 -7.60
C TYR A 77 17.82 -5.07 -8.33
N ASP A 78 18.36 -4.52 -9.40
CA ASP A 78 19.46 -5.04 -10.22
C ASP A 78 20.56 -3.98 -10.31
N GLU A 79 21.78 -4.30 -9.86
CA GLU A 79 22.93 -3.39 -9.87
C GLU A 79 23.45 -3.01 -11.26
N HIS A 80 23.03 -3.73 -12.30
CA HIS A 80 23.36 -3.40 -13.70
C HIS A 80 22.39 -2.37 -14.29
N HIS A 81 21.17 -2.28 -13.76
CA HIS A 81 20.11 -1.40 -14.26
C HIS A 81 19.83 -0.22 -13.33
N HIS A 82 20.13 -0.35 -12.03
CA HIS A 82 19.85 0.64 -10.99
C HIS A 82 21.14 1.20 -10.39
N GLY A 83 21.17 2.53 -10.17
CA GLY A 83 22.27 3.20 -9.47
C GLY A 83 22.18 3.05 -7.96
N SER A 84 20.98 2.79 -7.43
CA SER A 84 20.76 2.52 -6.01
C SER A 84 19.45 1.76 -5.77
N ARG A 85 19.24 1.30 -4.53
CA ARG A 85 17.97 0.67 -4.11
C ARG A 85 16.79 1.65 -3.99
N ARG A 86 17.03 2.94 -4.23
CA ARG A 86 15.98 3.96 -4.32
C ARG A 86 15.30 3.94 -5.70
N ASP A 87 16.01 3.42 -6.69
CA ASP A 87 15.56 3.38 -8.07
C ASP A 87 14.56 2.23 -8.24
N GLY A 88 13.60 2.39 -9.16
CA GLY A 88 12.60 1.35 -9.46
C GLY A 88 11.45 1.25 -8.45
N ASN A 89 11.39 2.09 -7.41
CA ASN A 89 10.30 2.08 -6.44
C ASN A 89 9.10 2.91 -6.93
N HIS A 90 7.88 2.36 -6.85
CA HIS A 90 6.68 3.03 -7.36
C HIS A 90 5.58 3.23 -6.32
N ALA A 91 5.25 2.20 -5.55
CA ALA A 91 4.26 2.33 -4.48
C ALA A 91 4.55 1.38 -3.33
N VAL A 92 4.16 1.79 -2.12
CA VAL A 92 4.24 0.97 -0.91
C VAL A 92 2.91 1.02 -0.17
N ILE A 93 2.46 -0.12 0.36
CA ILE A 93 1.15 -0.28 1.00
C ILE A 93 1.33 -0.87 2.40
N GLU A 94 0.68 -0.26 3.39
CA GLU A 94 0.51 -0.77 4.75
C GLU A 94 -0.98 -1.00 5.04
N ILE A 95 -1.30 -2.13 5.67
CA ILE A 95 -2.66 -2.57 5.97
C ILE A 95 -2.82 -2.70 7.48
N LYS A 96 -3.85 -2.07 8.02
CA LYS A 96 -4.15 -2.13 9.46
C LYS A 96 -5.63 -2.38 9.69
N ARG A 97 -5.97 -3.30 10.59
CA ARG A 97 -7.36 -3.62 10.91
C ARG A 97 -7.88 -2.72 12.03
N ALA A 98 -8.94 -1.97 11.73
CA ALA A 98 -9.63 -1.10 12.66
C ALA A 98 -8.66 -0.18 13.44
N ALA A 99 -7.75 0.46 12.70
CA ALA A 99 -6.64 1.21 13.25
C ALA A 99 -7.12 2.28 14.25
N SER A 100 -6.54 2.29 15.44
CA SER A 100 -6.65 3.44 16.34
C SER A 100 -5.85 4.62 15.78
N GLN A 101 -6.02 5.82 16.37
CA GLN A 101 -5.19 6.97 15.98
C GLN A 101 -3.70 6.68 16.20
N LYS A 102 -3.36 6.02 17.32
CA LYS A 102 -1.98 5.65 17.64
C LYS A 102 -1.41 4.69 16.59
N ASP A 103 -2.16 3.66 16.23
CA ASP A 103 -1.73 2.69 15.22
C ASP A 103 -1.46 3.37 13.87
N ALA A 104 -2.38 4.24 13.44
CA ALA A 104 -2.23 4.98 12.18
C ALA A 104 -1.00 5.91 12.21
N ILE A 105 -0.75 6.61 13.32
CA ILE A 105 0.45 7.45 13.47
C ILE A 105 1.74 6.61 13.38
N ASP A 106 1.78 5.45 14.03
CA ASP A 106 2.93 4.55 14.01
C ASP A 106 3.17 3.99 12.59
N ASP A 107 2.10 3.65 11.85
CA ASP A 107 2.17 3.19 10.46
C ASP A 107 2.56 4.33 9.50
N PHE A 108 2.07 5.56 9.71
CA PHE A 108 2.49 6.74 8.92
C PHE A 108 3.97 7.08 9.10
N ALA A 109 4.50 7.00 10.32
CA ALA A 109 5.94 7.17 10.55
C ALA A 109 6.76 6.14 9.77
N SER A 110 6.24 4.92 9.63
CA SER A 110 6.87 3.85 8.86
C SER A 110 6.83 4.13 7.35
N LEU A 111 5.67 4.53 6.83
CA LEU A 111 5.51 4.95 5.42
C LEU A 111 6.42 6.13 5.08
N ILE A 112 6.50 7.15 5.93
CA ILE A 112 7.38 8.31 5.77
C ILE A 112 8.84 7.87 5.69
N SER A 113 9.27 6.97 6.59
CA SER A 113 10.64 6.44 6.56
C SER A 113 10.95 5.73 5.25
N MET A 114 10.00 4.98 4.69
CA MET A 114 10.16 4.32 3.38
C MET A 114 10.22 5.32 2.24
N ILE A 115 9.39 6.37 2.28
CA ILE A 115 9.46 7.48 1.33
C ILE A 115 10.86 8.13 1.36
N GLU A 116 11.37 8.49 2.54
CA GLU A 116 12.61 9.25 2.66
C GLU A 116 13.86 8.44 2.27
N ILE A 117 13.89 7.16 2.66
CA ILE A 117 15.10 6.32 2.54
C ILE A 117 15.12 5.54 1.22
N LEU A 118 13.95 5.10 0.73
CA LEU A 118 13.80 4.27 -0.47
C LEU A 118 13.15 5.02 -1.63
N ASP A 119 12.75 6.28 -1.44
CA ASP A 119 12.23 7.15 -2.50
C ASP A 119 10.93 6.69 -3.15
N TYR A 120 10.07 5.97 -2.40
CA TYR A 120 8.74 5.60 -2.89
C TYR A 120 7.91 6.85 -3.22
N PRO A 121 7.51 7.08 -4.49
CA PRO A 121 6.78 8.28 -4.87
C PRO A 121 5.34 8.28 -4.31
N LEU A 122 4.79 7.10 -4.04
CA LEU A 122 3.45 6.91 -3.46
C LEU A 122 3.50 5.93 -2.29
N ALA A 123 2.88 6.31 -1.18
CA ALA A 123 2.60 5.47 -0.04
C ALA A 123 1.09 5.37 0.18
N ILE A 124 0.63 4.20 0.60
CA ILE A 124 -0.78 3.89 0.74
C ILE A 124 -1.00 3.26 2.10
N PHE A 125 -1.98 3.77 2.84
CA PHE A 125 -2.44 3.18 4.09
C PHE A 125 -3.87 2.68 3.94
N ILE A 126 -4.14 1.42 4.30
CA ILE A 126 -5.46 0.81 4.17
C ILE A 126 -5.97 0.39 5.55
N ASN A 127 -6.98 1.10 6.05
CA ASN A 127 -7.67 0.77 7.30
C ASN A 127 -8.86 -0.16 7.03
N ILE A 128 -8.68 -1.46 7.24
CA ILE A 128 -9.72 -2.46 6.99
C ILE A 128 -10.64 -2.64 8.20
N ALA A 129 -11.86 -3.14 7.99
CA ALA A 129 -12.91 -3.24 9.01
C ALA A 129 -13.19 -1.86 9.68
N SER A 130 -13.14 -0.79 8.88
CA SER A 130 -13.33 0.58 9.36
C SER A 130 -13.94 1.46 8.28
N ASP A 131 -14.72 2.45 8.69
CA ASP A 131 -15.25 3.51 7.83
C ASP A 131 -14.42 4.81 7.93
N CYS A 132 -13.24 4.77 8.58
CA CYS A 132 -12.38 5.93 8.81
C CYS A 132 -11.00 5.76 8.17
N THR A 133 -10.59 6.67 7.29
CA THR A 133 -9.32 6.58 6.54
C THR A 133 -8.09 6.94 7.37
N ARG A 134 -8.26 7.70 8.47
CA ARG A 134 -7.18 8.29 9.28
C ARG A 134 -6.31 9.32 8.56
N ALA A 135 -6.73 9.80 7.39
CA ALA A 135 -5.99 10.79 6.60
C ALA A 135 -5.77 12.14 7.32
N ASP A 136 -6.64 12.47 8.28
CA ASP A 136 -6.54 13.66 9.13
C ASP A 136 -5.26 13.69 9.99
N LEU A 137 -4.64 12.54 10.22
CA LEU A 137 -3.43 12.39 11.02
C LEU A 137 -2.13 12.46 10.20
N ILE A 138 -2.22 12.57 8.86
CA ILE A 138 -1.04 12.70 8.00
C ILE A 138 -0.42 14.10 8.21
N PRO A 139 0.90 14.19 8.51
CA PRO A 139 1.59 15.48 8.56
C PRO A 139 1.49 16.21 7.21
N ALA A 140 1.32 17.53 7.25
CA ALA A 140 0.92 18.32 6.08
C ALA A 140 1.85 18.15 4.88
N GLU A 141 3.16 18.05 5.13
CA GLU A 141 4.21 17.89 4.13
C GLU A 141 4.19 16.55 3.37
N TRP A 142 3.44 15.55 3.86
CA TRP A 142 3.37 14.21 3.27
C TRP A 142 2.05 13.91 2.57
N ARG A 143 1.06 14.82 2.62
CA ARG A 143 -0.30 14.57 2.11
C ARG A 143 -0.36 14.29 0.61
N ASP A 144 0.58 14.85 -0.17
CA ASP A 144 0.65 14.59 -1.61
C ASP A 144 1.15 13.17 -1.92
N ARG A 145 1.93 12.58 -1.01
CA ARG A 145 2.60 11.29 -1.20
C ARG A 145 1.91 10.14 -0.47
N ILE A 146 1.05 10.40 0.51
CA ILE A 146 0.32 9.38 1.28
C ILE A 146 -1.17 9.44 0.94
N VAL A 147 -1.72 8.34 0.44
CA VAL A 147 -3.16 8.18 0.19
C VAL A 147 -3.74 7.15 1.14
N CYS A 148 -4.84 7.47 1.80
CA CYS A 148 -5.49 6.58 2.74
C CYS A 148 -6.78 5.97 2.17
N PHE A 149 -7.02 4.73 2.53
CA PHE A 149 -8.27 4.01 2.29
C PHE A 149 -8.87 3.54 3.61
N ALA A 150 -10.20 3.53 3.68
CA ALA A 150 -10.95 2.78 4.65
C ALA A 150 -11.79 1.76 3.91
N VAL A 151 -11.79 0.51 4.38
CA VAL A 151 -12.55 -0.57 3.75
C VAL A 151 -13.35 -1.31 4.81
N ASN A 152 -14.64 -1.42 4.59
CA ASN A 152 -15.55 -2.13 5.50
C ASN A 152 -16.50 -3.03 4.72
N LEU A 153 -16.85 -4.16 5.30
CA LEU A 153 -17.84 -5.07 4.71
C LEU A 153 -19.21 -4.78 5.32
N GLN A 154 -20.17 -4.37 4.50
CA GLN A 154 -21.55 -4.14 4.92
C GLN A 154 -22.49 -4.93 4.00
N ASN A 155 -23.39 -5.74 4.57
CA ASN A 155 -24.35 -6.55 3.82
C ASN A 155 -23.74 -7.44 2.71
N GLY A 156 -22.48 -7.86 2.87
CA GLY A 156 -21.76 -8.68 1.88
C GLY A 156 -21.08 -7.89 0.77
N GLU A 157 -21.12 -6.56 0.81
CA GLU A 157 -20.46 -5.66 -0.13
C GLU A 157 -19.30 -4.92 0.54
N ALA A 158 -18.21 -4.74 -0.22
CA ALA A 158 -17.05 -3.98 0.24
C ALA A 158 -17.27 -2.48 -0.02
N HIS A 159 -17.38 -1.71 1.06
CA HIS A 159 -17.45 -0.26 1.03
C HIS A 159 -16.05 0.31 1.15
N VAL A 160 -15.62 1.05 0.12
CA VAL A 160 -14.29 1.64 0.02
C VAL A 160 -14.41 3.16 0.05
N ILE A 161 -13.74 3.78 1.01
CA ILE A 161 -13.59 5.23 1.13
C ILE A 161 -12.12 5.56 0.87
N ARG A 162 -11.85 6.44 -0.09
CA ARG A 162 -10.51 6.99 -0.36
C ARG A 162 -10.45 8.39 0.22
N SER A 163 -9.34 8.77 0.85
CA SER A 163 -9.11 10.14 1.29
C SER A 163 -8.97 11.05 0.06
N ASP A 164 -9.61 12.22 0.10
CA ASP A 164 -9.38 13.25 -0.91
C ASP A 164 -7.89 13.64 -0.90
N VAL A 165 -7.34 13.88 -2.09
CA VAL A 165 -6.01 14.48 -2.22
C VAL A 165 -6.21 15.95 -1.84
N GLY A 166 -5.70 16.34 -0.67
CA GLY A 166 -5.78 17.70 -0.15
C GLY A 166 -4.93 18.68 -0.93
#